data_AF-A0A2P4WWM6-F1
#
_entry.id   AF-A0A2P4WWM6-F1
#
_cell.length_a   1.000
_cell.length_b   1.000
_cell.length_c   1.000
_cell.angle_alpha   90.00
_cell.angle_beta   90.00
_cell.angle_gamma   90.00
#
_symmetry.space_group_name_H-M   'P 1'
#
loop_
_entity.id
_entity.type
_entity.pdbx_description
1 polymer ?
#
loop_
_entity_poly.entity_id
_entity_poly.type
_entity_poly.pdbx_seq_one_letter_code
_entity_poly.pdbx_strand_id
1 'polypeptide(L)'
;MKNGRCSKKFPKPLSEETSMTADNYPTYRRRRRPEGILNRKGKVWDNATINQWIVLYNAFLSQKYNYHINIEVCATNKAIKYIYKFVYKGSDMTTIIIDGQDIEANEIQQYLLGPYISSVEACNRLSMHPTQGSMHSVLNIPIHLENMNMVAYRGLASTAHLHNLIYRRSRTMLTEFYKLCTLDPEGTADSLYKDVPTKFRWHNSQWKPYKKYVASLGRIIHVSSQDPDIFYLRLLLSNRRYPKSFEDLRRVGSTTYLTFRDAAFALGYLEDDQEWLRCLTEAAAEKMPNQLRQLFGIILFKGHMSEDFVRDIESSDLTNHVLRGEGVRL
;
A
#
# COMPACT_ATOMS: atom_id res chain seq x y z
N MET A 1 6.61 28.37 15.68
CA MET A 1 6.24 29.57 14.87
C MET A 1 6.64 29.29 13.43
N LYS A 2 5.89 29.74 12.43
CA LYS A 2 6.31 29.71 11.01
C LYS A 2 6.33 31.15 10.52
N ASN A 3 7.47 31.62 10.01
CA ASN A 3 7.68 32.99 9.52
C ASN A 3 7.25 34.07 10.54
N GLY A 4 7.66 33.92 11.80
CA GLY A 4 7.30 34.87 12.87
C GLY A 4 5.83 34.87 13.29
N ARG A 5 4.98 34.03 12.69
CA ARG A 5 3.56 33.90 13.04
C ARG A 5 3.27 32.56 13.69
N CYS A 6 2.29 32.53 14.60
CA CYS A 6 1.80 31.29 15.18
C CYS A 6 1.11 30.46 14.08
N SER A 7 1.54 29.21 13.88
CA SER A 7 0.93 28.29 12.90
C SER A 7 -0.54 28.00 13.20
N LYS A 8 -0.97 28.19 14.44
CA LYS A 8 -2.36 28.05 14.90
C LYS A 8 -3.16 29.37 14.85
N LYS A 9 -2.58 30.42 14.24
CA LYS A 9 -3.20 31.74 14.03
C LYS A 9 -3.59 32.45 15.34
N PHE A 10 -2.73 32.37 16.36
CA PHE A 10 -2.83 33.20 17.56
C PHE A 10 -1.99 34.48 17.40
N PRO A 11 -2.41 35.63 17.97
CA PRO A 11 -3.65 35.83 18.75
C PRO A 11 -4.92 35.79 17.88
N LYS A 12 -6.02 35.32 18.46
CA LYS A 12 -7.34 35.33 17.81
C LYS A 12 -8.10 36.63 18.15
N PRO A 13 -8.96 37.15 17.26
CA PRO A 13 -9.73 38.35 17.56
C PRO A 13 -10.67 38.14 18.76
N LEU A 14 -10.95 39.22 19.50
CA LEU A 14 -12.00 39.22 20.51
C LEU A 14 -13.37 39.17 19.82
N SER A 15 -14.32 38.51 20.46
CA SER A 15 -15.70 38.39 19.97
C SER A 15 -16.64 38.25 21.16
N GLU A 16 -17.73 39.02 21.19
CA GLU A 16 -18.72 38.94 22.26
C GLU A 16 -19.65 37.73 22.15
N GLU A 17 -19.75 37.14 20.95
CA GLU A 17 -20.60 35.98 20.68
C GLU A 17 -19.87 34.93 19.82
N THR A 18 -20.42 33.72 19.82
CA THR A 18 -19.95 32.64 18.93
C THR A 18 -20.79 32.67 17.67
N SER A 19 -20.19 32.95 16.52
CA SER A 19 -20.87 33.01 15.23
C SER A 19 -20.41 31.89 14.30
N MET A 20 -21.36 31.26 13.61
CA MET A 20 -21.11 30.24 12.59
C MET A 20 -21.19 30.87 11.21
N THR A 21 -20.15 30.74 10.38
CA THR A 21 -20.19 31.11 8.96
C THR A 21 -20.28 29.82 8.12
N ALA A 22 -21.11 29.81 7.07
CA ALA A 22 -21.47 28.60 6.33
C ALA A 22 -20.27 27.74 5.86
N ASP A 23 -19.14 28.38 5.51
CA ASP A 23 -17.97 27.69 4.96
C ASP A 23 -16.68 27.81 5.78
N ASN A 24 -16.69 28.49 6.92
CA ASN A 24 -15.50 28.75 7.72
C ASN A 24 -15.54 28.10 9.11
N TYR A 25 -14.37 27.99 9.75
CA TYR A 25 -14.30 27.61 11.16
C TYR A 25 -15.12 28.58 12.02
N PRO A 26 -15.78 28.13 13.10
CA PRO A 26 -16.56 29.00 13.97
C PRO A 26 -15.69 30.13 14.51
N THR A 27 -16.22 31.35 14.55
CA THR A 27 -15.61 32.42 15.33
C THR A 27 -16.19 32.32 16.73
N TYR A 28 -15.36 31.90 17.67
CA TYR A 28 -15.79 31.65 19.04
C TYR A 28 -15.75 32.92 19.89
N ARG A 29 -16.70 33.01 20.82
CA ARG A 29 -16.73 34.06 21.84
C ARG A 29 -15.42 34.13 22.61
N ARG A 30 -14.76 35.28 22.55
CA ARG A 30 -13.54 35.67 23.26
C ARG A 30 -13.75 37.07 23.82
N ARG A 31 -14.36 37.16 25.01
CA ARG A 31 -14.72 38.44 25.62
C ARG A 31 -13.48 39.23 26.03
N ARG A 32 -13.58 40.55 25.96
CA ARG A 32 -12.60 41.42 26.63
C ARG A 32 -12.74 41.26 28.15
N ARG A 33 -11.63 41.25 28.87
CA ARG A 33 -11.63 41.26 30.35
C ARG A 33 -11.41 42.70 30.85
N PRO A 34 -11.64 42.97 32.15
CA PRO A 34 -11.26 44.25 32.76
C PRO A 34 -9.79 44.57 32.54
N GLU A 35 -9.46 45.86 32.43
CA GLU A 35 -8.09 46.31 32.29
C GLU A 35 -7.25 45.92 33.51
N GLY A 36 -5.96 45.67 33.27
CA GLY A 36 -5.03 45.27 34.32
C GLY A 36 -3.93 44.37 33.80
N ILE A 37 -3.08 43.94 34.73
CA ILE A 37 -1.93 43.09 34.43
C ILE A 37 -2.15 41.73 35.07
N LEU A 38 -2.01 40.66 34.29
CA LEU A 38 -2.03 39.30 34.79
C LEU A 38 -0.62 38.71 34.82
N ASN A 39 -0.14 38.41 36.02
CA ASN A 39 1.14 37.75 36.22
C ASN A 39 0.92 36.26 36.51
N ARG A 40 1.44 35.38 35.65
CA ARG A 40 1.37 33.93 35.86
C ARG A 40 2.67 33.26 35.45
N LYS A 41 3.29 32.51 36.38
CA LYS A 41 4.56 31.80 36.17
C LYS A 41 5.67 32.72 35.59
N GLY A 42 5.83 33.92 36.17
CA GLY A 42 6.85 34.89 35.74
C GLY A 42 6.59 35.59 34.41
N LYS A 43 5.45 35.31 33.73
CA LYS A 43 5.04 36.03 32.51
C LYS A 43 3.97 37.05 32.82
N VAL A 44 4.18 38.26 32.33
CA VAL A 44 3.28 39.41 32.40
C VAL A 44 2.41 39.42 31.15
N TRP A 45 1.10 39.49 31.32
CA TRP A 45 0.13 39.57 30.23
C TRP A 45 -0.81 40.76 30.45
N ASP A 46 -1.23 41.40 29.37
CA ASP A 46 -2.36 42.32 29.42
C ASP A 46 -3.64 41.52 29.70
N ASN A 47 -4.28 41.80 30.84
CA ASN A 47 -5.47 41.10 31.27
C ASN A 47 -6.62 41.32 30.28
N ALA A 48 -6.74 42.52 29.69
CA ALA A 48 -7.86 42.87 28.83
C ALA A 48 -7.91 41.99 27.57
N THR A 49 -6.75 41.68 27.00
CA THR A 49 -6.62 40.94 25.73
C THR A 49 -6.20 39.47 25.89
N ILE A 50 -5.93 38.99 27.10
CA ILE A 50 -5.40 37.63 27.30
C ILE A 50 -6.25 36.51 26.68
N ASN A 51 -7.57 36.70 26.62
CA ASN A 51 -8.50 35.75 26.01
C ASN A 51 -8.24 35.52 24.51
N GLN A 52 -7.49 36.39 23.83
CA GLN A 52 -7.04 36.20 22.46
C GLN A 52 -6.05 35.03 22.31
N TRP A 53 -5.33 34.68 23.38
CA TRP A 53 -4.28 33.64 23.41
C TRP A 53 -4.74 32.30 23.96
N ILE A 54 -5.97 32.21 24.45
CA ILE A 54 -6.49 31.02 25.12
C ILE A 54 -7.06 30.02 24.08
N VAL A 55 -6.66 28.76 24.17
CA VAL A 55 -7.34 27.66 23.47
C VAL A 55 -8.68 27.43 24.15
N LEU A 56 -9.74 27.29 23.36
CA LEU A 56 -11.09 27.13 23.89
C LEU A 56 -11.16 25.89 24.76
N TYR A 57 -11.88 26.01 25.86
CA TYR A 57 -12.05 24.89 26.78
C TYR A 57 -13.42 24.95 27.42
N ASN A 58 -13.85 23.81 27.93
CA ASN A 58 -15.00 23.75 28.81
C ASN A 58 -14.52 23.70 30.25
N ALA A 59 -14.93 24.68 31.05
CA ALA A 59 -14.51 24.81 32.43
C ALA A 59 -14.91 23.57 33.25
N PHE A 60 -16.14 23.09 33.10
CA PHE A 60 -16.65 21.92 33.79
C PHE A 60 -15.85 20.65 33.45
N LEU A 61 -15.65 20.35 32.17
CA LEU A 61 -14.87 19.17 31.76
C LEU A 61 -13.42 19.28 32.21
N SER A 62 -12.82 20.47 32.08
CA SER A 62 -11.41 20.65 32.46
C SER A 62 -11.21 20.47 33.96
N GLN A 63 -12.17 20.91 34.79
CA GLN A 63 -12.17 20.65 36.23
C GLN A 63 -12.42 19.17 36.54
N LYS A 64 -13.44 18.56 35.92
CA LYS A 64 -13.85 17.18 36.19
C LYS A 64 -12.72 16.17 35.93
N TYR A 65 -11.95 16.40 34.87
CA TYR A 65 -10.88 15.48 34.47
C TYR A 65 -9.47 15.98 34.82
N ASN A 66 -9.32 17.18 35.40
CA ASN A 66 -8.03 17.81 35.69
C ASN A 66 -7.08 17.89 34.47
N TYR A 67 -7.63 18.08 33.27
CA TYR A 67 -6.88 18.23 32.02
C TYR A 67 -7.48 19.36 31.17
N HIS A 68 -6.67 19.99 30.32
CA HIS A 68 -7.18 20.97 29.37
C HIS A 68 -7.91 20.26 28.22
N ILE A 69 -9.23 20.41 28.17
CA ILE A 69 -10.07 19.77 27.15
C ILE A 69 -10.51 20.82 26.14
N ASN A 70 -9.92 20.75 24.94
CA ASN A 70 -10.33 21.58 23.80
C ASN A 70 -11.72 21.15 23.32
N ILE A 71 -12.65 22.11 23.20
CA ILE A 71 -13.98 21.86 22.62
C ILE A 71 -14.11 22.66 21.33
N GLU A 72 -14.54 21.98 20.28
CA GLU A 72 -14.87 22.58 18.99
C GLU A 72 -16.34 22.34 18.63
N VAL A 73 -17.01 23.38 18.11
CA VAL A 73 -18.37 23.25 17.58
C VAL A 73 -18.31 22.58 16.21
N CYS A 74 -18.99 21.45 16.10
CA CYS A 74 -19.04 20.58 14.92
C CYS A 74 -20.42 20.66 14.27
N ALA A 75 -20.77 21.82 13.67
CA ALA A 75 -22.13 22.07 13.14
C ALA A 75 -22.21 22.24 11.60
N THR A 76 -21.11 22.04 10.86
CA THR A 76 -21.10 22.12 9.39
C THR A 76 -20.84 20.75 8.75
N ASN A 77 -21.07 20.58 7.44
CA ASN A 77 -20.71 19.34 6.74
C ASN A 77 -19.23 18.95 6.87
N LYS A 78 -18.35 19.91 7.19
CA LYS A 78 -16.95 19.66 7.55
C LYS A 78 -16.81 18.86 8.86
N ALA A 79 -17.76 18.99 9.79
CA ALA A 79 -17.80 18.23 11.03
C ALA A 79 -18.05 16.74 10.79
N ILE A 80 -18.94 16.39 9.84
CA ILE A 80 -19.15 15.01 9.42
C ILE A 80 -17.84 14.44 8.88
N LYS A 81 -17.19 15.13 7.92
CA LYS A 81 -15.87 14.73 7.42
C LYS A 81 -14.83 14.60 8.53
N TYR A 82 -14.87 15.47 9.53
CA TYR A 82 -13.95 15.44 10.66
C TYR A 82 -14.19 14.22 11.56
N ILE A 83 -15.43 13.93 11.95
CA ILE A 83 -15.79 12.76 12.76
C ILE A 83 -15.40 11.48 12.02
N TYR A 84 -15.80 11.35 10.75
CA TYR A 84 -15.44 10.20 9.92
C TYR A 84 -13.93 10.07 9.75
N LYS A 85 -13.19 11.18 9.64
CA LYS A 85 -11.72 11.14 9.62
C LYS A 85 -11.11 10.53 10.89
N PHE A 86 -11.68 10.73 12.08
CA PHE A 86 -11.15 10.12 13.32
C PHE A 86 -11.65 8.69 13.54
N VAL A 87 -12.87 8.37 13.11
CA VAL A 87 -13.43 7.01 13.21
C VAL A 87 -12.80 6.06 12.19
N TYR A 88 -12.55 6.56 10.97
CA TYR A 88 -12.00 5.78 9.85
C TYR A 88 -10.55 6.15 9.53
N LYS A 89 -9.88 6.93 10.38
CA LYS A 89 -8.42 6.95 10.36
C LYS A 89 -8.01 5.50 10.60
N GLY A 90 -7.33 4.89 9.64
CA GLY A 90 -6.83 3.53 9.79
C GLY A 90 -5.99 3.38 11.07
N SER A 91 -5.64 2.14 11.42
CA SER A 91 -4.79 1.86 12.58
C SER A 91 -3.57 2.80 12.57
N ASP A 92 -3.47 3.66 13.58
CA ASP A 92 -2.29 4.50 13.75
C ASP A 92 -1.10 3.57 13.99
N MET A 93 0.06 3.89 13.41
CA MET A 93 1.30 3.21 13.75
C MET A 93 1.82 3.81 15.05
N THR A 94 2.20 2.98 16.01
CA THR A 94 2.93 3.42 17.20
C THR A 94 4.37 2.99 17.09
N THR A 95 5.25 3.80 17.67
CA THR A 95 6.63 3.42 17.93
C THR A 95 6.70 2.90 19.36
N ILE A 96 7.18 1.68 19.52
CA ILE A 96 7.45 1.04 20.81
C ILE A 96 8.96 1.14 21.04
N ILE A 97 9.34 1.64 22.22
CA ILE A 97 10.73 1.67 22.66
C ILE A 97 10.98 0.42 23.50
N ILE A 98 11.98 -0.37 23.13
CA ILE A 98 12.36 -1.58 23.86
C ILE A 98 13.64 -1.28 24.63
N ASP A 99 13.52 -1.10 25.94
CA ASP A 99 14.65 -0.94 26.86
C ASP A 99 14.92 -2.24 27.63
N GLY A 100 16.19 -2.66 27.70
CA GLY A 100 16.64 -3.82 28.46
C GLY A 100 18.16 -3.79 28.67
N GLN A 101 18.64 -4.26 29.83
CA GLN A 101 20.06 -4.23 30.20
C GLN A 101 20.96 -5.07 29.26
N ASP A 102 20.39 -6.05 28.56
CA ASP A 102 21.10 -6.95 27.65
C ASP A 102 21.00 -6.56 26.15
N ILE A 103 20.42 -5.40 25.84
CA ILE A 103 20.26 -4.93 24.46
C ILE A 103 21.44 -4.02 24.14
N GLU A 104 22.31 -4.44 23.22
CA GLU A 104 23.34 -3.57 22.64
C GLU A 104 22.71 -2.26 22.16
N ALA A 105 23.36 -1.13 22.41
CA ALA A 105 22.85 0.19 22.07
C ALA A 105 22.80 0.40 20.54
N ASN A 106 21.79 -0.18 19.90
CA ASN A 106 21.50 -0.04 18.48
C ASN A 106 20.16 0.69 18.32
N GLU A 107 20.25 1.95 17.88
CA GLU A 107 19.10 2.85 17.68
C GLU A 107 18.03 2.21 16.79
N ILE A 108 18.39 1.44 15.75
CA ILE A 108 17.43 0.80 14.84
C ILE A 108 16.69 -0.35 15.52
N GLN A 109 17.34 -1.09 16.41
CA GLN A 109 16.74 -2.22 17.12
C GLN A 109 15.90 -1.79 18.34
N GLN A 110 16.14 -0.59 18.86
CA GLN A 110 15.43 -0.04 20.02
C GLN A 110 14.02 0.45 19.71
N TYR A 111 13.71 0.75 18.44
CA TYR A 111 12.40 1.25 18.02
C TYR A 111 11.67 0.24 17.14
N LEU A 112 10.56 -0.30 17.64
CA LEU A 112 9.65 -1.12 16.85
C LEU A 112 8.47 -0.27 16.38
N LEU A 113 8.29 -0.15 15.07
CA LEU A 113 7.12 0.49 14.49
C LEU A 113 6.05 -0.58 14.21
N GLY A 114 4.89 -0.48 14.86
CA GLY A 114 3.84 -1.49 14.76
C GLY A 114 2.44 -0.91 14.70
N PRO A 115 1.45 -1.67 14.18
CA PRO A 115 0.05 -1.25 14.22
C PRO A 115 -0.40 -1.11 15.68
N TYR A 116 -0.93 0.05 16.05
CA TYR A 116 -1.51 0.29 17.36
C TYR A 116 -3.02 0.16 17.33
N ILE A 117 -3.55 -0.65 18.24
CA ILE A 117 -4.99 -0.72 18.51
C ILE A 117 -5.27 0.30 19.61
N SER A 118 -6.03 1.35 19.30
CA SER A 118 -6.39 2.37 20.29
C SER A 118 -7.23 1.78 21.41
N SER A 119 -7.22 2.41 22.59
CA SER A 119 -8.04 1.97 23.73
C SER A 119 -9.53 1.87 23.37
N VAL A 120 -10.03 2.79 22.55
CA VAL A 120 -11.41 2.77 22.03
C VAL A 120 -11.65 1.59 21.11
N GLU A 121 -10.73 1.31 20.19
CA GLU A 121 -10.82 0.14 19.30
C GLU A 121 -10.73 -1.17 20.08
N ALA A 122 -9.86 -1.25 21.09
CA ALA A 122 -9.72 -2.41 21.97
C ALA A 122 -11.02 -2.67 22.76
N CYS A 123 -11.64 -1.65 23.35
CA CYS A 123 -12.93 -1.78 24.01
C CYS A 123 -14.02 -2.28 23.05
N ASN A 124 -14.07 -1.74 21.83
CA ASN A 124 -15.04 -2.18 20.82
C ASN A 124 -14.81 -3.64 20.41
N ARG A 125 -13.55 -4.07 20.24
CA ARG A 125 -13.20 -5.46 19.93
C ARG A 125 -13.54 -6.41 21.08
N LEU A 126 -13.16 -6.07 22.32
CA LEU A 126 -13.42 -6.88 23.51
C LEU A 126 -14.91 -7.07 23.78
N SER A 127 -15.70 -6.01 23.58
CA SER A 127 -17.16 -6.07 23.72
C SER A 127 -17.88 -6.62 22.48
N MET A 128 -17.14 -7.09 21.46
CA MET A 128 -17.66 -7.60 20.18
C MET A 128 -18.64 -6.64 19.48
N HIS A 129 -18.44 -5.33 19.63
CA HIS A 129 -19.23 -4.35 18.91
C HIS A 129 -18.91 -4.44 17.42
N PRO A 130 -19.92 -4.50 16.53
CA PRO A 130 -19.69 -4.49 15.09
C PRO A 130 -19.13 -3.13 14.66
N THR A 131 -17.84 -3.07 14.37
CA THR A 131 -17.13 -1.85 13.92
C THR A 131 -17.04 -1.72 12.40
N GLN A 132 -16.97 -2.85 11.70
CA GLN A 132 -16.93 -2.93 10.25
C GLN A 132 -17.67 -4.18 9.75
N GLY A 133 -18.43 -4.03 8.67
CA GLY A 133 -18.99 -5.14 7.91
C GLY A 133 -18.18 -5.36 6.64
N SER A 134 -17.92 -6.62 6.28
CA SER A 134 -17.42 -6.95 4.94
C SER A 134 -18.61 -7.30 4.06
N MET A 135 -18.76 -6.60 2.94
CA MET A 135 -19.78 -6.94 1.95
C MET A 135 -19.37 -8.17 1.14
N HIS A 136 -18.06 -8.42 0.98
CA HIS A 136 -17.52 -9.49 0.16
C HIS A 136 -16.60 -10.39 0.98
N SER A 137 -16.74 -11.70 0.81
CA SER A 137 -15.75 -12.67 1.26
C SER A 137 -14.53 -12.61 0.33
N VAL A 138 -13.31 -12.67 0.88
CA VAL A 138 -12.09 -12.68 0.07
C VAL A 138 -11.48 -14.08 0.12
N LEU A 139 -11.42 -14.75 -1.03
CA LEU A 139 -10.78 -16.06 -1.18
C LEU A 139 -9.34 -15.86 -1.65
N ASN A 140 -8.37 -16.26 -0.84
CA ASN A 140 -6.98 -16.34 -1.26
C ASN A 140 -6.80 -17.50 -2.23
N ILE A 141 -6.40 -17.20 -3.46
CA ILE A 141 -6.22 -18.19 -4.52
C ILE A 141 -4.72 -18.46 -4.72
N PRO A 142 -4.24 -19.68 -4.42
CA PRO A 142 -2.83 -20.01 -4.53
C PRO A 142 -2.40 -20.23 -5.98
N ILE A 143 -1.12 -19.97 -6.25
CA ILE A 143 -0.47 -20.22 -7.54
C ILE A 143 0.81 -21.03 -7.32
N HIS A 144 1.26 -21.72 -8.35
CA HIS A 144 2.46 -22.53 -8.35
C HIS A 144 2.89 -22.79 -9.80
N LEU A 145 4.17 -23.12 -10.02
CA LEU A 145 4.65 -23.58 -11.32
C LEU A 145 4.11 -24.98 -11.65
N GLU A 146 4.23 -25.36 -12.91
CA GLU A 146 3.81 -26.68 -13.38
C GLU A 146 4.54 -27.78 -12.58
N ASN A 147 3.78 -28.70 -12.00
CA ASN A 147 4.27 -29.78 -11.14
C ASN A 147 5.04 -29.34 -9.87
N MET A 148 5.01 -28.05 -9.49
CA MET A 148 5.62 -27.52 -8.27
C MET A 148 4.58 -27.10 -7.23
N ASN A 149 3.46 -27.82 -7.15
CA ASN A 149 2.45 -27.57 -6.12
C ASN A 149 2.96 -28.03 -4.74
N MET A 150 2.82 -27.16 -3.75
CA MET A 150 3.19 -27.50 -2.37
C MET A 150 2.28 -28.58 -1.79
N VAL A 151 2.88 -29.66 -1.30
CA VAL A 151 2.18 -30.78 -0.66
C VAL A 151 2.81 -31.06 0.71
N ALA A 152 2.04 -30.87 1.77
CA ALA A 152 2.45 -31.25 3.12
C ALA A 152 2.24 -32.75 3.35
N TYR A 153 3.27 -33.43 3.85
CA TYR A 153 3.23 -34.85 4.20
C TYR A 153 3.86 -35.08 5.58
N ARG A 154 3.59 -36.24 6.19
CA ARG A 154 4.23 -36.64 7.45
C ARG A 154 5.60 -37.23 7.15
N GLY A 155 6.63 -36.88 7.93
CA GLY A 155 8.01 -37.34 7.69
C GLY A 155 8.19 -38.87 7.64
N LEU A 156 7.31 -39.64 8.28
CA LEU A 156 7.31 -41.11 8.27
C LEU A 156 6.33 -41.73 7.25
N ALA A 157 5.88 -40.96 6.25
CA ALA A 157 4.96 -41.47 5.23
C ALA A 157 5.67 -42.47 4.29
N SER A 158 5.01 -43.59 4.00
CA SER A 158 5.51 -44.56 3.02
C SER A 158 5.47 -43.99 1.59
N THR A 159 6.31 -44.52 0.69
CA THR A 159 6.36 -44.12 -0.72
C THR A 159 5.00 -44.26 -1.41
N ALA A 160 4.28 -45.35 -1.17
CA ALA A 160 2.93 -45.56 -1.70
C ALA A 160 1.92 -44.51 -1.19
N HIS A 161 2.09 -44.04 0.06
CA HIS A 161 1.29 -42.95 0.59
C HIS A 161 1.64 -41.61 -0.10
N LEU A 162 2.92 -41.34 -0.33
CA LEU A 162 3.37 -40.13 -1.04
C LEU A 162 2.86 -40.09 -2.49
N HIS A 163 2.93 -41.20 -3.23
CA HIS A 163 2.37 -41.28 -4.59
C HIS A 163 0.86 -41.02 -4.61
N ASN A 164 0.11 -41.62 -3.68
CA ASN A 164 -1.32 -41.35 -3.54
C ASN A 164 -1.60 -39.89 -3.14
N LEU A 165 -0.75 -39.29 -2.30
CA LEU A 165 -0.87 -37.91 -1.87
C LEU A 165 -0.67 -36.95 -3.04
N ILE A 166 0.37 -37.16 -3.85
CA ILE A 166 0.65 -36.41 -5.09
C ILE A 166 -0.52 -36.55 -6.05
N TYR A 167 -1.01 -37.77 -6.29
CA TYR A 167 -2.16 -38.01 -7.17
C TYR A 167 -3.42 -37.27 -6.69
N ARG A 168 -3.75 -37.36 -5.39
CA ARG A 168 -4.93 -36.69 -4.81
C ARG A 168 -4.80 -35.16 -4.77
N ARG A 169 -3.59 -34.64 -4.57
CA ARG A 169 -3.30 -33.19 -4.46
C ARG A 169 -2.88 -32.55 -5.78
N SER A 170 -2.87 -33.31 -6.88
CA SER A 170 -2.66 -32.80 -8.25
C SER A 170 -3.71 -31.79 -8.69
N ARG A 171 -4.92 -31.86 -8.10
CA ARG A 171 -6.03 -30.92 -8.38
C ARG A 171 -5.94 -29.72 -7.46
N THR A 172 -5.28 -28.67 -7.94
CA THR A 172 -5.21 -27.37 -7.29
C THR A 172 -6.26 -26.42 -7.87
N MET A 173 -6.52 -25.31 -7.19
CA MET A 173 -7.39 -24.24 -7.69
C MET A 173 -6.92 -23.74 -9.07
N LEU A 174 -5.61 -23.71 -9.33
CA LEU A 174 -5.04 -23.23 -10.59
C LEU A 174 -5.22 -24.25 -11.71
N THR A 175 -4.89 -25.53 -11.46
CA THR A 175 -5.06 -26.57 -12.48
C THR A 175 -6.52 -26.81 -12.84
N GLU A 176 -7.43 -26.69 -11.86
CA GLU A 176 -8.87 -26.81 -12.12
C GLU A 176 -9.44 -25.56 -12.78
N PHE A 177 -8.81 -24.38 -12.63
CA PHE A 177 -9.18 -23.20 -13.40
C PHE A 177 -8.86 -23.37 -14.89
N TYR A 178 -7.69 -23.92 -15.23
CA TYR A 178 -7.35 -24.25 -16.62
C TYR A 178 -8.34 -25.26 -17.24
N LYS A 179 -8.71 -26.29 -16.47
CA LYS A 179 -9.76 -27.24 -16.89
C LYS A 179 -11.11 -26.56 -17.06
N LEU A 180 -11.48 -25.66 -16.15
CA LEU A 180 -12.71 -24.89 -16.25
C LEU A 180 -12.73 -24.05 -17.54
N CYS A 181 -11.62 -23.38 -17.87
CA CYS A 181 -11.48 -22.62 -19.12
C CYS A 181 -11.56 -23.50 -20.38
N THR A 182 -11.19 -24.78 -20.26
CA THR A 182 -11.29 -25.75 -21.36
C THR A 182 -12.72 -26.28 -21.52
N LEU A 183 -13.42 -26.54 -20.41
CA LEU A 183 -14.74 -27.17 -20.39
C LEU A 183 -15.89 -26.18 -20.62
N ASP A 184 -15.74 -24.94 -20.15
CA ASP A 184 -16.75 -23.88 -20.27
C ASP A 184 -16.12 -22.58 -20.81
N PRO A 185 -15.77 -22.53 -22.12
CA PRO A 185 -15.18 -21.34 -22.71
C PRO A 185 -16.11 -20.13 -22.64
N GLU A 186 -17.43 -20.31 -22.77
CA GLU A 186 -18.39 -19.21 -22.75
C GLU A 186 -18.50 -18.56 -21.36
N GLY A 187 -18.56 -19.36 -20.30
CA GLY A 187 -18.62 -18.85 -18.93
C GLY A 187 -17.31 -18.20 -18.45
N THR A 188 -16.17 -18.59 -19.02
CA THR A 188 -14.83 -18.17 -18.60
C THR A 188 -14.12 -17.21 -19.55
N ALA A 189 -14.64 -16.96 -20.75
CA ALA A 189 -14.02 -16.10 -21.77
C ALA A 189 -13.54 -14.75 -21.21
N ASP A 190 -14.37 -14.11 -20.39
CA ASP A 190 -14.06 -12.79 -19.82
C ASP A 190 -13.39 -12.83 -18.45
N SER A 191 -13.16 -14.03 -17.90
CA SER A 191 -12.76 -14.19 -16.50
C SER A 191 -11.24 -14.28 -16.36
N LEU A 192 -10.67 -13.45 -15.48
CA LEU A 192 -9.30 -13.60 -14.99
C LEU A 192 -9.30 -14.62 -13.86
N TYR A 193 -8.12 -15.13 -13.51
CA TYR A 193 -8.01 -16.09 -12.41
C TYR A 193 -8.53 -15.53 -11.07
N LYS A 194 -8.27 -14.24 -10.82
CA LYS A 194 -8.78 -13.52 -9.64
C LYS A 194 -10.31 -13.32 -9.63
N ASP A 195 -10.96 -13.41 -10.79
CA ASP A 195 -12.40 -13.20 -10.93
C ASP A 195 -13.18 -14.49 -10.75
N VAL A 196 -12.53 -15.66 -10.81
CA VAL A 196 -13.19 -16.98 -10.68
C VAL A 196 -14.06 -17.07 -9.43
N PRO A 197 -13.63 -16.61 -8.24
CA PRO A 197 -14.45 -16.70 -7.04
C PRO A 197 -15.72 -15.82 -7.07
N THR A 198 -15.86 -14.89 -8.01
CA THR A 198 -17.09 -14.10 -8.16
C THR A 198 -18.25 -14.93 -8.74
N LYS A 199 -17.92 -15.94 -9.56
CA LYS A 199 -18.88 -16.78 -10.29
C LYS A 199 -18.90 -18.22 -9.82
N PHE A 200 -17.78 -18.72 -9.28
CA PHE A 200 -17.58 -20.11 -8.92
C PHE A 200 -17.15 -20.25 -7.46
N ARG A 201 -17.66 -21.29 -6.79
CA ARG A 201 -17.16 -21.73 -5.49
C ARG A 201 -16.20 -22.90 -5.64
N TRP A 202 -15.18 -22.93 -4.80
CA TRP A 202 -14.30 -24.09 -4.68
C TRP A 202 -14.93 -25.15 -3.78
N HIS A 203 -15.18 -26.35 -4.32
CA HIS A 203 -15.80 -27.44 -3.56
C HIS A 203 -15.40 -28.82 -4.11
N ASN A 204 -14.94 -29.72 -3.23
CA ASN A 204 -14.44 -31.06 -3.58
C ASN A 204 -13.38 -31.03 -4.68
N SER A 205 -12.41 -30.12 -4.55
CA SER A 205 -11.31 -29.94 -5.51
C SER A 205 -11.77 -29.62 -6.93
N GLN A 206 -12.87 -28.87 -7.07
CA GLN A 206 -13.42 -28.42 -8.35
C GLN A 206 -14.05 -27.03 -8.19
N TRP A 207 -14.00 -26.24 -9.27
CA TRP A 207 -14.78 -25.01 -9.38
C TRP A 207 -16.21 -25.35 -9.80
N LYS A 208 -17.19 -24.90 -9.02
CA LYS A 208 -18.62 -25.10 -9.31
C LYS A 208 -19.33 -23.76 -9.38
N PRO A 209 -20.19 -23.52 -10.37
CA PRO A 209 -20.91 -22.25 -10.46
C PRO A 209 -21.80 -22.05 -9.23
N TYR A 210 -21.92 -20.80 -8.80
CA TYR A 210 -22.88 -20.46 -7.77
C TYR A 210 -24.31 -20.62 -8.29
N LYS A 211 -25.21 -21.17 -7.45
CA LYS A 211 -26.65 -21.25 -7.76
C LYS A 211 -27.40 -19.93 -7.52
N LYS A 212 -26.82 -19.05 -6.71
CA LYS A 212 -27.33 -17.72 -6.34
C LYS A 212 -26.14 -16.78 -6.22
N TYR A 213 -26.34 -15.49 -6.45
CA TYR A 213 -25.27 -14.52 -6.26
C TYR A 213 -24.65 -14.62 -4.86
N VAL A 214 -23.32 -14.64 -4.81
CA VAL A 214 -22.54 -14.59 -3.57
C VAL A 214 -21.47 -13.52 -3.76
N ALA A 215 -21.42 -12.57 -2.83
CA ALA A 215 -20.39 -11.54 -2.82
C ALA A 215 -19.04 -12.16 -2.40
N SER A 216 -18.25 -12.59 -3.38
CA SER A 216 -16.93 -13.17 -3.17
C SER A 216 -15.92 -12.62 -4.17
N LEU A 217 -14.71 -12.32 -3.69
CA LEU A 217 -13.60 -11.77 -4.46
C LEU A 217 -12.40 -12.71 -4.36
N GLY A 218 -11.74 -12.94 -5.48
CA GLY A 218 -10.48 -13.66 -5.49
C GLY A 218 -9.30 -12.75 -5.26
N ARG A 219 -8.38 -13.18 -4.40
CA ARG A 219 -7.08 -12.53 -4.22
C ARG A 219 -5.98 -13.53 -4.51
N ILE A 220 -5.28 -13.35 -5.64
CA ILE A 220 -4.08 -14.15 -5.91
C ILE A 220 -3.06 -13.85 -4.82
N ILE A 221 -2.45 -14.90 -4.27
CA ILE A 221 -1.47 -14.79 -3.19
C ILE A 221 -0.33 -13.83 -3.55
N HIS A 222 0.23 -13.19 -2.52
CA HIS A 222 1.42 -12.37 -2.68
C HIS A 222 2.61 -13.24 -3.09
N VAL A 223 3.44 -12.73 -4.01
CA VAL A 223 4.67 -13.37 -4.47
C VAL A 223 5.77 -12.32 -4.44
N SER A 224 6.93 -12.70 -3.94
CA SER A 224 8.13 -11.85 -3.93
C SER A 224 8.68 -11.68 -5.34
N SER A 225 9.18 -10.50 -5.68
CA SER A 225 9.90 -10.28 -6.95
C SER A 225 11.23 -11.05 -7.03
N GLN A 226 11.73 -11.57 -5.90
CA GLN A 226 12.93 -12.42 -5.85
C GLN A 226 12.69 -13.83 -6.41
N ASP A 227 11.43 -14.23 -6.60
CA ASP A 227 11.07 -15.48 -7.28
C ASP A 227 10.49 -15.12 -8.66
N PRO A 228 11.35 -14.94 -9.68
CA PRO A 228 10.95 -14.35 -10.95
C PRO A 228 9.91 -15.20 -11.67
N ASP A 229 10.05 -16.53 -11.66
CA ASP A 229 9.15 -17.42 -12.40
C ASP A 229 7.71 -17.35 -11.86
N ILE A 230 7.54 -17.43 -10.53
CA ILE A 230 6.21 -17.33 -9.91
C ILE A 230 5.69 -15.88 -10.00
N PHE A 231 6.57 -14.89 -9.91
CA PHE A 231 6.19 -13.48 -10.06
C PHE A 231 5.60 -13.20 -11.45
N TYR A 232 6.27 -13.60 -12.53
CA TYR A 232 5.75 -13.41 -13.89
C TYR A 232 4.54 -14.31 -14.18
N LEU A 233 4.47 -15.51 -13.60
CA LEU A 233 3.25 -16.33 -13.63
C LEU A 233 2.06 -15.58 -13.01
N ARG A 234 2.25 -14.97 -11.85
CA ARG A 234 1.22 -14.16 -11.18
C ARG A 234 0.79 -12.98 -12.04
N LEU A 235 1.74 -12.30 -12.67
CA LEU A 235 1.49 -11.18 -13.57
C LEU A 235 0.61 -11.62 -14.74
N LEU A 236 0.93 -12.74 -15.38
CA LEU A 236 0.14 -13.30 -16.47
C LEU A 236 -1.26 -13.70 -16.00
N LEU A 237 -1.41 -14.42 -14.90
CA LEU A 237 -2.73 -14.83 -14.36
C LEU A 237 -3.61 -13.65 -13.91
N SER A 238 -2.99 -12.50 -13.64
CA SER A 238 -3.69 -11.28 -13.23
C SER A 238 -4.27 -10.49 -14.39
N ASN A 239 -3.77 -10.73 -15.61
CA ASN A 239 -4.08 -9.92 -16.81
C ASN A 239 -4.58 -10.75 -18.01
N ARG A 240 -4.16 -12.02 -18.13
CA ARG A 240 -4.63 -12.93 -19.18
C ARG A 240 -5.95 -13.58 -18.79
N ARG A 241 -6.90 -13.51 -19.70
CA ARG A 241 -8.21 -14.16 -19.61
C ARG A 241 -8.14 -15.58 -20.17
N TYR A 242 -8.99 -16.45 -19.62
CA TYR A 242 -9.29 -17.81 -20.09
C TYR A 242 -8.10 -18.76 -20.42
N PRO A 243 -6.92 -18.72 -19.76
CA PRO A 243 -5.83 -19.62 -20.12
C PRO A 243 -6.23 -21.10 -19.92
N LYS A 244 -5.89 -21.97 -20.88
CA LYS A 244 -6.25 -23.40 -20.86
C LYS A 244 -5.17 -24.31 -20.29
N SER A 245 -3.94 -23.83 -20.14
CA SER A 245 -2.82 -24.56 -19.54
C SER A 245 -1.67 -23.59 -19.20
N PHE A 246 -0.62 -24.11 -18.54
CA PHE A 246 0.63 -23.37 -18.34
C PHE A 246 1.33 -23.00 -19.65
N GLU A 247 1.25 -23.88 -20.65
CA GLU A 247 1.77 -23.61 -21.99
C GLU A 247 0.95 -22.53 -22.72
N ASP A 248 -0.37 -22.64 -22.66
CA ASP A 248 -1.28 -21.66 -23.27
C ASP A 248 -1.10 -20.28 -22.64
N LEU A 249 -0.83 -20.21 -21.33
CA LEU A 249 -0.50 -18.98 -20.62
C LEU A 249 0.79 -18.31 -21.14
N ARG A 250 1.76 -19.09 -21.64
CA ARG A 250 2.99 -18.61 -22.28
C ARG A 250 2.86 -18.37 -23.78
N ARG A 251 1.73 -18.73 -24.38
CA ARG A 251 1.49 -18.58 -25.82
C ARG A 251 0.95 -17.19 -26.14
N VAL A 252 1.60 -16.51 -27.08
CA VAL A 252 1.19 -15.20 -27.62
C VAL A 252 1.08 -15.34 -29.13
N GLY A 253 -0.14 -15.22 -29.65
CA GLY A 253 -0.43 -15.54 -31.07
C GLY A 253 -0.09 -17.00 -31.38
N SER A 254 0.80 -17.22 -32.36
CA SER A 254 1.28 -18.54 -32.78
C SER A 254 2.52 -19.03 -32.03
N THR A 255 3.16 -18.17 -31.23
CA THR A 255 4.46 -18.45 -30.62
C THR A 255 4.30 -18.82 -29.14
N THR A 256 4.82 -19.98 -28.74
CA THR A 256 4.92 -20.36 -27.33
C THR A 256 6.30 -19.95 -26.79
N TYR A 257 6.32 -19.09 -25.78
CA TYR A 257 7.56 -18.61 -25.17
C TYR A 257 8.10 -19.59 -24.12
N LEU A 258 9.42 -19.61 -23.93
CA LEU A 258 10.08 -20.51 -22.97
C LEU A 258 9.77 -20.10 -21.52
N THR A 259 9.86 -18.81 -21.20
CA THR A 259 9.65 -18.31 -19.83
C THR A 259 8.35 -17.52 -19.71
N PHE A 260 7.80 -17.41 -18.50
CA PHE A 260 6.66 -16.54 -18.23
C PHE A 260 7.04 -15.05 -18.38
N ARG A 261 8.31 -14.69 -18.14
CA ARG A 261 8.84 -13.35 -18.36
C ARG A 261 8.73 -12.95 -19.82
N ASP A 262 9.23 -13.77 -20.74
CA ASP A 262 9.25 -13.44 -22.16
C ASP A 262 7.83 -13.37 -22.74
N ALA A 263 6.93 -14.23 -22.26
CA ALA A 263 5.51 -14.15 -22.61
C ALA A 263 4.87 -12.84 -22.11
N ALA A 264 5.15 -12.44 -20.86
CA ALA A 264 4.65 -11.19 -20.29
C ALA A 264 5.21 -9.96 -21.03
N PHE A 265 6.49 -10.01 -21.40
CA PHE A 265 7.16 -9.00 -22.22
C PHE A 265 6.52 -8.87 -23.60
N ALA A 266 6.35 -9.99 -24.31
CA ALA A 266 5.72 -10.02 -25.64
C ALA A 266 4.26 -9.54 -25.64
N LEU A 267 3.56 -9.65 -24.51
CA LEU A 267 2.20 -9.13 -24.31
C LEU A 267 2.17 -7.63 -23.93
N GLY A 268 3.32 -7.00 -23.72
CA GLY A 268 3.43 -5.60 -23.28
C GLY A 268 3.01 -5.38 -21.82
N TYR A 269 3.10 -6.41 -20.97
CA TYR A 269 2.84 -6.27 -19.52
C TYR A 269 4.07 -5.81 -18.74
N LEU A 270 5.24 -5.83 -19.37
CA LEU A 270 6.49 -5.32 -18.83
C LEU A 270 6.88 -4.09 -19.65
N GLU A 271 7.45 -3.10 -18.97
CA GLU A 271 8.04 -1.94 -19.63
C GLU A 271 9.28 -2.38 -20.41
N ASP A 272 9.41 -1.90 -21.64
CA ASP A 272 10.54 -2.20 -22.52
C ASP A 272 11.52 -1.01 -22.55
N ASP A 273 12.60 -1.12 -21.79
CA ASP A 273 13.65 -0.11 -21.80
C ASP A 273 14.54 -0.18 -23.06
N GLN A 274 14.32 -1.15 -23.98
CA GLN A 274 15.05 -1.19 -25.24
C GLN A 274 14.79 0.04 -26.11
N GLU A 275 13.63 0.70 -25.99
CA GLU A 275 13.37 1.94 -26.72
C GLU A 275 14.40 3.03 -26.35
N TRP A 276 14.75 3.13 -25.07
CA TRP A 276 15.78 4.06 -24.59
C TRP A 276 17.17 3.64 -25.05
N LEU A 277 17.48 2.34 -25.02
CA LEU A 277 18.77 1.82 -25.48
C LEU A 277 18.96 2.02 -26.99
N ARG A 278 17.93 1.77 -27.80
CA ARG A 278 17.94 2.00 -29.26
C ARG A 278 18.08 3.49 -29.57
N CYS A 279 17.31 4.34 -28.90
CA CYS A 279 17.41 5.80 -29.02
C CYS A 279 18.84 6.30 -28.73
N LEU A 280 19.47 5.80 -27.65
CA LEU A 280 20.85 6.15 -27.31
C LEU A 280 21.87 5.60 -28.32
N THR A 281 21.65 4.38 -28.83
CA THR A 281 22.52 3.75 -29.83
C THR A 281 22.47 4.50 -31.16
N GLU A 282 21.27 4.89 -31.62
CA GLU A 282 21.08 5.70 -32.82
C GLU A 282 21.70 7.08 -32.66
N ALA A 283 21.47 7.74 -31.51
CA ALA A 283 22.07 9.04 -31.23
C ALA A 283 23.60 8.96 -31.18
N ALA A 284 24.17 7.86 -30.69
CA ALA A 284 25.63 7.70 -30.59
C ALA A 284 26.33 7.68 -31.95
N ALA A 285 25.64 7.27 -33.02
CA ALA A 285 26.17 7.28 -34.38
C ALA A 285 26.19 8.69 -35.00
N GLU A 286 25.30 9.60 -34.57
CA GLU A 286 25.09 10.88 -35.25
C GLU A 286 25.35 12.14 -34.41
N LYS A 287 25.29 12.05 -33.08
CA LYS A 287 25.27 13.22 -32.20
C LYS A 287 26.63 13.45 -31.53
N MET A 288 26.93 14.72 -31.28
CA MET A 288 28.14 15.10 -30.57
C MET A 288 28.05 14.70 -29.08
N PRO A 289 29.19 14.44 -28.40
CA PRO A 289 29.20 13.98 -27.01
C PRO A 289 28.40 14.84 -26.03
N ASN A 290 28.32 16.15 -26.23
CA ASN A 290 27.50 17.04 -25.40
C ASN A 290 25.99 16.77 -25.56
N GLN A 291 25.55 16.57 -26.81
CA GLN A 291 24.16 16.28 -27.13
C GLN A 291 23.73 14.89 -26.61
N LEU A 292 24.66 13.92 -26.62
CA LEU A 292 24.44 12.60 -26.02
C LEU A 292 24.21 12.67 -24.51
N ARG A 293 25.02 13.46 -23.79
CA ARG A 293 24.83 13.66 -22.33
C ARG A 293 23.52 14.36 -22.01
N GLN A 294 23.12 15.34 -22.83
CA GLN A 294 21.83 16.00 -22.67
C GLN A 294 20.67 15.04 -22.93
N LEU A 295 20.73 14.24 -23.99
CA LEU A 295 19.72 13.22 -24.30
C LEU A 295 19.60 12.20 -23.17
N PHE A 296 20.73 11.70 -22.66
CA PHE A 296 20.75 10.78 -21.51
C PHE A 296 20.12 11.41 -20.26
N GLY A 297 20.43 12.68 -19.96
CA GLY A 297 19.81 13.41 -18.85
C GLY A 297 18.30 13.60 -19.02
N ILE A 298 17.82 13.80 -20.25
CA ILE A 298 16.39 13.87 -20.56
C ILE A 298 15.71 12.52 -20.35
N ILE A 299 16.35 11.43 -20.78
CA ILE A 299 15.86 10.06 -20.59
C ILE A 299 15.79 9.71 -19.09
N LEU A 300 16.81 10.07 -18.29
CA LEU A 300 16.77 9.88 -16.82
C LEU A 300 15.67 10.69 -16.13
N PHE A 301 15.41 11.91 -16.59
CA PHE A 301 14.44 12.80 -15.94
C PHE A 301 12.99 12.56 -16.38
N LYS A 302 12.78 12.17 -17.64
CA LYS A 302 11.45 12.06 -18.26
C LYS A 302 11.08 10.64 -18.71
N GLY A 303 12.06 9.77 -18.90
CA GLY A 303 11.83 8.38 -19.26
C GLY A 303 11.27 7.63 -18.05
N HIS A 304 10.17 6.93 -18.26
CA HIS A 304 9.68 5.92 -17.31
C HIS A 304 10.55 4.67 -17.48
N MET A 305 11.81 4.74 -17.04
CA MET A 305 12.72 3.61 -17.10
C MET A 305 12.44 2.66 -15.94
N SER A 306 12.55 1.35 -16.20
CA SER A 306 12.41 0.37 -15.13
C SER A 306 13.55 0.49 -14.10
N GLU A 307 13.29 0.09 -12.86
CA GLU A 307 14.33 0.01 -11.82
C GLU A 307 15.48 -0.93 -12.21
N ASP A 308 15.19 -1.95 -13.03
CA ASP A 308 16.19 -2.90 -13.50
C ASP A 308 17.18 -2.23 -14.46
N PHE A 309 16.70 -1.37 -15.37
CA PHE A 309 17.58 -0.62 -16.29
C PHE A 309 18.51 0.35 -15.56
N VAL A 310 18.02 1.02 -14.52
CA VAL A 310 18.85 1.91 -13.69
C VAL A 310 19.95 1.10 -12.97
N ARG A 311 19.62 -0.07 -12.42
CA ARG A 311 20.59 -0.97 -11.78
C ARG A 311 21.61 -1.54 -12.75
N ASP A 312 21.20 -1.84 -13.98
CA ASP A 312 22.10 -2.31 -15.04
C ASP A 312 23.10 -1.22 -15.44
N ILE A 313 22.68 0.06 -15.49
CA ILE A 313 23.60 1.19 -15.69
C ILE A 313 24.59 1.30 -14.52
N GLU A 314 24.11 1.26 -13.28
CA GLU A 314 24.97 1.37 -12.09
C GLU A 314 26.00 0.24 -12.01
N SER A 315 25.59 -1.00 -12.31
CA SER A 315 26.48 -2.17 -12.32
C SER A 315 27.49 -2.13 -13.48
N SER A 316 27.09 -1.60 -14.63
CA SER A 316 27.97 -1.36 -15.79
C SER A 316 28.99 -0.26 -15.53
N ASP A 317 28.63 0.80 -14.82
CA ASP A 317 29.58 1.84 -14.40
C ASP A 317 30.59 1.27 -13.39
N LEU A 318 30.12 0.51 -12.39
CA LEU A 318 30.99 -0.14 -11.40
C LEU A 318 32.02 -1.10 -12.03
N THR A 319 31.66 -1.83 -13.07
CA THR A 319 32.58 -2.74 -13.79
C THR A 319 33.56 -1.99 -14.71
N ASN A 320 33.15 -0.86 -15.29
CA ASN A 320 34.00 -0.05 -16.17
C ASN A 320 34.96 0.90 -15.41
N HIS A 321 34.80 1.08 -14.10
CA HIS A 321 35.68 1.90 -13.28
C HIS A 321 37.08 1.30 -13.03
N VAL A 322 37.35 0.05 -13.42
CA VAL A 322 38.70 -0.55 -13.31
C VAL A 322 39.67 -0.02 -14.39
N LEU A 323 39.18 0.62 -15.47
CA LEU A 323 40.01 1.03 -16.61
C LEU A 323 40.08 2.55 -16.88
N ARG A 324 39.49 3.40 -16.03
CA ARG A 324 39.67 4.86 -16.17
C ARG A 324 40.84 5.32 -15.31
N GLY A 325 42.00 5.43 -15.96
CA GLY A 325 43.17 6.15 -15.43
C GLY A 325 42.76 7.53 -14.92
N GLU A 326 43.39 7.91 -13.82
CA GLU A 326 43.16 9.12 -13.05
C GLU A 326 42.94 10.36 -13.92
N GLY A 327 41.81 11.03 -13.72
CA GLY A 327 41.56 12.35 -14.31
C GLY A 327 40.14 12.54 -14.76
N VAL A 328 39.25 12.77 -13.79
CA VAL A 328 38.11 13.70 -13.79
C VAL A 328 37.08 13.12 -12.81
N ARG A 329 37.12 13.63 -11.58
CA ARG A 329 36.04 13.48 -10.60
C ARG A 329 35.01 14.58 -10.87
N LEU A 330 33.73 14.22 -10.94
CA LEU A 330 32.64 15.17 -10.70
C LEU A 330 32.54 15.46 -9.20
#